data_AF-A0A3Q4BYD9-F1
#
_entry.id   AF-A0A3Q4BYD9-F1
#
_cell.length_a   1.000
_cell.length_b   1.000
_cell.length_c   1.000
_cell.angle_alpha   90.00
_cell.angle_beta   90.00
_cell.angle_gamma   90.00
#
_symmetry.space_group_name_H-M   'P 1'
#
loop_
_entity.id
_entity.type
_entity.pdbx_description
1 polymer ?
#
loop_
_entity_poly.entity_id
_entity_poly.type
_entity_poly.pdbx_seq_one_letter_code
_entity_poly.pdbx_strand_id
1 'polypeptide(L)'
;MKKGEGDLSNCLVLCLLFQVGDKVMVLSRFGLWQEVAVVPANHTFLIPEGMSFEQAAALPVNYITAFMMLFDFGNLRPNQSVLIHAAAGGVGIAATQLCKTVKDVTVFGTASASKHEAISEGGVTHPIDYRTKDYVEEVRKISPKGLDIILDPLGGSDTHKAYNLLKPMGKLVTYGAANMVAGQKKNLLAVAKNWYHQFSIHTLSLIQGNKSVCGFHLGYLDGETELITQAMNAILDLYKEGKVKPHIDSTWHLEQVSDFPFYTCSQMSLGKVRVVMTIRLLSSVASSS
;
A
#
# COMPACT_ATOMS: atom_id res chain seq x y z
N MET A 1 16.36 -36.60 13.24
CA MET A 1 15.18 -36.58 14.11
C MET A 1 15.52 -35.89 15.43
N LYS A 2 15.13 -34.63 15.57
CA LYS A 2 14.78 -34.04 16.86
C LYS A 2 13.35 -33.56 16.69
N LYS A 3 12.40 -34.22 17.34
CA LYS A 3 11.03 -33.72 17.50
C LYS A 3 11.15 -32.46 18.34
N GLY A 4 10.84 -31.30 17.75
CA GLY A 4 10.60 -30.10 18.54
C GLY A 4 9.31 -30.31 19.31
N GLU A 5 9.39 -30.39 20.62
CA GLU A 5 8.25 -30.12 21.49
C GLU A 5 7.77 -28.70 21.16
N GLY A 6 6.66 -28.60 20.43
CA GLY A 6 5.94 -27.35 20.31
C GLY A 6 5.43 -26.99 21.70
N ASP A 7 5.90 -25.85 22.21
CA ASP A 7 5.49 -25.31 23.49
C ASP A 7 3.96 -25.22 23.57
N LEU A 8 3.35 -26.09 24.39
CA LEU A 8 1.90 -26.16 24.60
C LEU A 8 1.34 -24.82 25.08
N SER A 9 2.17 -23.97 25.69
CA SER A 9 1.83 -22.62 26.13
C SER A 9 1.46 -21.71 24.95
N ASN A 10 2.22 -21.76 23.84
CA ASN A 10 1.90 -21.01 22.63
C ASN A 10 0.63 -21.54 21.95
N CYS A 11 0.42 -22.85 21.97
CA CYS A 11 -0.78 -23.47 21.40
C CYS A 11 -2.05 -23.05 22.17
N LEU A 12 -1.97 -22.98 23.51
CA LEU A 12 -3.07 -22.50 24.37
C LEU A 12 -3.37 -21.01 24.18
N VAL A 13 -2.35 -20.15 24.05
CA VAL A 13 -2.55 -18.71 23.78
C VAL A 13 -3.15 -18.48 22.39
N LEU A 14 -2.73 -19.25 21.38
CA LEU A 14 -3.35 -19.21 20.05
C LEU A 14 -4.81 -19.69 20.05
N CYS A 15 -5.13 -20.74 20.81
CA CYS A 15 -6.51 -21.22 21.00
C CYS A 15 -7.44 -20.20 21.68
N LEU A 16 -6.89 -19.22 22.41
CA LEU A 16 -7.68 -18.13 23.01
C LEU A 16 -7.97 -17.00 22.03
N LEU A 17 -7.19 -16.85 20.95
CA LEU A 17 -7.33 -15.75 19.99
C LEU A 17 -8.19 -16.09 18.78
N PHE A 18 -8.21 -17.36 18.36
CA PHE A 18 -8.98 -17.82 17.20
C PHE A 18 -9.66 -19.16 17.49
N GLN A 19 -10.86 -19.33 16.93
CA GLN A 19 -11.62 -20.57 16.96
C GLN A 19 -11.90 -21.09 15.55
N VAL A 20 -12.09 -22.40 15.43
CA VAL A 20 -12.51 -23.01 14.16
C VAL A 20 -13.84 -22.39 13.72
N GLY A 21 -13.88 -21.91 12.49
CA GLY A 21 -15.04 -21.20 11.93
C GLY A 21 -14.88 -19.68 11.88
N ASP A 22 -13.89 -19.11 12.56
CA ASP A 22 -13.60 -17.68 12.47
C ASP A 22 -13.23 -17.27 11.04
N LYS A 23 -13.75 -16.11 10.63
CA LYS A 23 -13.39 -15.46 9.37
C LYS A 23 -12.15 -14.61 9.62
N VAL A 24 -11.06 -14.92 8.93
CA VAL A 24 -9.77 -14.24 9.09
C VAL A 24 -9.22 -13.72 7.78
N MET A 25 -8.44 -12.64 7.88
CA MET A 25 -7.56 -12.15 6.82
C MET A 25 -6.11 -12.35 7.23
N VAL A 26 -5.25 -12.60 6.26
CA VAL A 26 -3.85 -12.99 6.50
C VAL A 26 -2.91 -12.06 5.73
N LEU A 27 -1.85 -11.62 6.41
CA LEU A 27 -0.73 -10.96 5.78
C LEU A 27 0.49 -11.89 5.77
N SER A 28 0.90 -12.33 4.57
CA SER A 28 2.11 -13.14 4.41
C SER A 28 2.89 -12.67 3.19
N ARG A 29 4.21 -12.84 3.24
CA ARG A 29 5.11 -12.47 2.16
C ARG A 29 4.95 -13.35 0.92
N PHE A 30 4.60 -14.61 1.11
CA PHE A 30 4.43 -15.60 0.04
C PHE A 30 3.42 -16.68 0.43
N GLY A 31 3.00 -17.49 -0.55
CA GLY A 31 2.16 -18.66 -0.31
C GLY A 31 0.68 -18.36 -0.02
N LEU A 32 0.14 -17.24 -0.52
CA LEU A 32 -1.30 -16.93 -0.34
C LEU A 32 -2.15 -17.24 -1.58
N TRP A 33 -1.55 -17.66 -2.69
CA TRP A 33 -2.26 -18.07 -3.91
C TRP A 33 -2.53 -19.57 -3.89
N GLN A 34 -3.32 -20.03 -2.92
CA GLN A 34 -3.71 -21.42 -2.73
C GLN A 34 -5.04 -21.50 -1.95
N GLU A 35 -5.71 -22.65 -2.04
CA GLU A 35 -7.01 -22.87 -1.35
C GLU A 35 -6.85 -23.01 0.17
N VAL A 36 -5.74 -23.61 0.61
CA VAL A 36 -5.45 -23.85 2.03
C VAL A 36 -4.02 -23.41 2.31
N ALA A 37 -3.82 -22.60 3.35
CA ALA A 37 -2.50 -22.14 3.78
C ALA A 37 -2.33 -22.32 5.29
N VAL A 38 -1.18 -22.82 5.70
CA VAL A 38 -0.77 -22.85 7.13
C VAL A 38 0.08 -21.62 7.38
N VAL A 39 -0.36 -20.77 8.32
CA VAL A 39 0.28 -19.49 8.60
C VAL A 39 0.41 -19.27 10.12
N PRO A 40 1.42 -18.51 10.57
CA PRO A 40 1.51 -18.07 11.97
C PRO A 40 0.29 -17.24 12.38
N ALA A 41 -0.27 -17.45 13.57
CA ALA A 41 -1.46 -16.71 14.01
C ALA A 41 -1.21 -15.21 14.21
N ASN A 42 0.01 -14.80 14.52
CA ASN A 42 0.40 -13.39 14.59
C ASN A 42 0.43 -12.69 13.22
N HIS A 43 0.18 -13.41 12.13
CA HIS A 43 -0.02 -12.86 10.78
C HIS A 43 -1.49 -12.81 10.37
N THR A 44 -2.39 -13.19 11.28
CA THR A 44 -3.83 -13.33 11.03
C THR A 44 -4.63 -12.32 11.85
N PHE A 45 -5.69 -11.80 11.24
CA PHE A 45 -6.58 -10.80 11.84
C PHE A 45 -8.03 -11.21 11.61
N LEU A 46 -8.89 -11.01 12.61
CA LEU A 46 -10.32 -11.27 12.46
C LEU A 46 -10.94 -10.31 11.43
N ILE A 47 -11.81 -10.85 10.58
CA ILE A 47 -12.63 -10.08 9.66
C ILE A 47 -13.79 -9.46 10.45
N PRO A 48 -13.92 -8.11 10.49
CA PRO A 48 -15.06 -7.46 11.12
C PRO A 48 -16.39 -7.93 10.55
N GLU A 49 -17.43 -7.93 11.39
CA GLU A 49 -18.78 -8.21 10.93
C GLU A 49 -19.20 -7.24 9.79
N GLY A 50 -19.85 -7.77 8.76
CA GLY A 50 -20.25 -7.01 7.57
C GLY A 50 -19.15 -6.80 6.53
N MET A 51 -17.88 -7.11 6.83
CA MET A 51 -16.80 -7.07 5.83
C MET A 51 -16.84 -8.32 4.94
N SER A 52 -16.85 -8.10 3.62
CA SER A 52 -16.77 -9.20 2.65
C SER A 52 -15.36 -9.78 2.57
N PHE A 53 -15.22 -11.03 2.08
CA PHE A 53 -13.89 -11.63 1.90
C PHE A 53 -13.05 -10.87 0.88
N GLU A 54 -13.66 -10.27 -0.13
CA GLU A 54 -12.99 -9.45 -1.14
C GLU A 54 -12.40 -8.19 -0.49
N GLN A 55 -13.16 -7.53 0.38
CA GLN A 55 -12.70 -6.37 1.15
C GLN A 55 -11.58 -6.76 2.12
N ALA A 56 -11.76 -7.86 2.85
CA ALA A 56 -10.78 -8.40 3.78
C ALA A 56 -9.47 -8.77 3.08
N ALA A 57 -9.55 -9.36 1.88
CA ALA A 57 -8.37 -9.60 1.06
C ALA A 57 -7.74 -8.26 0.64
N ALA A 58 -8.54 -7.30 0.17
CA ALA A 58 -8.15 -5.97 -0.32
C ALA A 58 -7.38 -5.11 0.69
N LEU A 59 -7.69 -5.24 1.98
CA LEU A 59 -7.31 -4.33 3.04
C LEU A 59 -5.81 -4.35 3.41
N PRO A 60 -5.18 -5.47 3.83
CA PRO A 60 -3.93 -5.42 4.61
C PRO A 60 -2.78 -4.71 3.89
N VAL A 61 -2.37 -5.22 2.72
CA VAL A 61 -1.22 -4.65 2.00
C VAL A 61 -1.42 -3.18 1.62
N ASN A 62 -2.62 -2.83 1.12
CA ASN A 62 -2.85 -1.48 0.61
C ASN A 62 -2.92 -0.45 1.74
N TYR A 63 -3.69 -0.77 2.78
CA TYR A 63 -3.95 0.17 3.87
C TYR A 63 -2.80 0.23 4.86
N ILE A 64 -2.10 -0.87 5.17
CA ILE A 64 -0.90 -0.81 6.01
C ILE A 64 0.16 0.04 5.31
N THR A 65 0.39 -0.17 4.00
CA THR A 65 1.34 0.64 3.25
C THR A 65 0.97 2.12 3.28
N ALA A 66 -0.29 2.45 2.97
CA ALA A 66 -0.75 3.84 3.01
C ALA A 66 -0.66 4.46 4.42
N PHE A 67 -1.02 3.72 5.46
CA PHE A 67 -1.00 4.16 6.85
C PHE A 67 0.41 4.49 7.31
N MET A 68 1.36 3.56 7.14
CA MET A 68 2.75 3.77 7.59
C MET A 68 3.43 4.91 6.82
N MET A 69 3.15 5.06 5.53
CA MET A 69 3.70 6.17 4.76
C MET A 69 3.13 7.53 5.19
N LEU A 70 1.83 7.62 5.46
CA LEU A 70 1.19 8.87 5.83
C LEU A 70 1.46 9.28 7.28
N PHE A 71 1.35 8.34 8.22
CA PHE A 71 1.41 8.62 9.64
C PHE A 71 2.80 8.42 10.23
N ASP A 72 3.46 7.29 9.97
CA ASP A 72 4.77 7.02 10.58
C ASP A 72 5.89 7.84 9.92
N PHE A 73 6.00 7.79 8.59
CA PHE A 73 7.00 8.59 7.85
C PHE A 73 6.54 10.01 7.57
N GLY A 74 5.31 10.17 7.07
CA GLY A 74 4.77 11.46 6.65
C GLY A 74 4.44 12.39 7.82
N ASN A 75 4.09 11.83 8.98
CA ASN A 75 3.53 12.57 10.12
C ASN A 75 2.42 13.53 9.65
N LEU A 76 1.42 12.97 8.98
CA LEU A 76 0.27 13.70 8.43
C LEU A 76 -0.51 14.40 9.54
N ARG A 77 -0.71 15.70 9.37
CA ARG A 77 -1.39 16.60 10.32
C ARG A 77 -2.42 17.48 9.61
N PRO A 78 -3.32 18.14 10.35
CA PRO A 78 -4.27 19.05 9.75
C PRO A 78 -3.63 20.16 8.92
N ASN A 79 -4.32 20.62 7.89
CA ASN A 79 -3.90 21.68 6.96
C ASN A 79 -2.67 21.35 6.09
N GLN A 80 -2.30 20.08 5.98
CA GLN A 80 -1.19 19.66 5.12
C GLN A 80 -1.65 19.27 3.71
N SER A 81 -0.69 19.22 2.79
CA SER A 81 -0.91 18.87 1.39
C SER A 81 -0.14 17.62 1.00
N VAL A 82 -0.80 16.69 0.30
CA VAL A 82 -0.26 15.37 -0.04
C VAL A 82 -0.35 15.14 -1.55
N LEU A 83 0.74 14.67 -2.17
CA LEU A 83 0.70 14.11 -3.53
C LEU A 83 0.65 12.59 -3.47
N ILE A 84 -0.38 12.03 -4.10
CA ILE A 84 -0.59 10.59 -4.26
C ILE A 84 -0.44 10.26 -5.73
N HIS A 85 0.70 9.69 -6.11
CA HIS A 85 0.86 9.13 -7.45
C HIS A 85 0.03 7.85 -7.63
N ALA A 86 -0.47 7.64 -8.85
CA ALA A 86 -1.36 6.52 -9.18
C ALA A 86 -2.56 6.45 -8.21
N ALA A 87 -3.22 7.59 -7.99
CA ALA A 87 -4.29 7.76 -6.98
C ALA A 87 -5.47 6.79 -7.17
N ALA A 88 -5.69 6.33 -8.40
CA ALA A 88 -6.73 5.36 -8.72
C ALA A 88 -6.35 3.90 -8.42
N GLY A 89 -5.10 3.61 -8.04
CA GLY A 89 -4.65 2.26 -7.68
C GLY A 89 -5.01 1.90 -6.24
N GLY A 90 -4.86 0.63 -5.87
CA GLY A 90 -5.24 0.13 -4.54
C GLY A 90 -4.61 0.89 -3.35
N VAL A 91 -3.30 1.20 -3.40
CA VAL A 91 -2.63 2.03 -2.37
C VAL A 91 -3.06 3.49 -2.46
N GLY A 92 -3.26 4.02 -3.67
CA GLY A 92 -3.69 5.40 -3.89
C GLY A 92 -5.08 5.68 -3.31
N ILE A 93 -6.03 4.76 -3.50
CA ILE A 93 -7.37 4.83 -2.91
C ILE A 93 -7.29 4.77 -1.39
N ALA A 94 -6.50 3.83 -0.84
CA ALA A 94 -6.31 3.71 0.59
C ALA A 94 -5.72 4.99 1.20
N ALA A 95 -4.67 5.54 0.60
CA ALA A 95 -4.04 6.79 1.03
C ALA A 95 -5.01 7.98 0.96
N THR A 96 -5.80 8.07 -0.11
CA THR A 96 -6.81 9.15 -0.25
C THR A 96 -7.86 9.07 0.87
N GLN A 97 -8.37 7.87 1.16
CA GLN A 97 -9.33 7.68 2.26
C GLN A 97 -8.73 8.02 3.62
N LEU A 98 -7.49 7.61 3.88
CA LEU A 98 -6.79 7.93 5.13
C LEU A 98 -6.55 9.45 5.26
N CYS A 99 -6.20 10.16 4.18
CA CYS A 99 -6.08 11.61 4.21
C CYS A 99 -7.38 12.30 4.65
N LYS A 100 -8.56 11.79 4.25
CA LYS A 100 -9.87 12.34 4.65
C LYS A 100 -10.16 12.20 6.14
N THR A 101 -9.45 11.32 6.85
CA THR A 101 -9.59 11.18 8.30
C THR A 101 -8.92 12.32 9.07
N VAL A 102 -8.08 13.12 8.39
CA VAL A 102 -7.37 14.26 8.96
C VAL A 102 -7.98 15.55 8.41
N LYS A 103 -8.21 16.50 9.31
CA LYS A 103 -8.89 17.76 9.00
C LYS A 103 -8.11 18.60 7.98
N ASP A 104 -8.80 19.18 7.01
CA ASP A 104 -8.26 20.19 6.07
C ASP A 104 -7.02 19.72 5.28
N VAL A 105 -6.90 18.42 4.98
CA VAL A 105 -5.84 17.90 4.12
C VAL A 105 -6.20 18.12 2.64
N THR A 106 -5.28 18.73 1.89
CA THR A 106 -5.42 18.91 0.43
C THR A 106 -4.73 17.76 -0.30
N VAL A 107 -5.46 17.02 -1.14
CA VAL A 107 -4.93 15.85 -1.86
C VAL A 107 -4.77 16.16 -3.35
N PHE A 108 -3.53 16.08 -3.83
CA PHE A 108 -3.20 16.05 -5.26
C PHE A 108 -3.06 14.59 -5.68
N GLY A 109 -3.69 14.20 -6.80
CA GLY A 109 -3.69 12.81 -7.26
C GLY A 109 -3.35 12.70 -8.73
N THR A 110 -2.36 11.88 -9.09
CA THR A 110 -2.07 11.61 -10.51
C THR A 110 -2.77 10.34 -10.99
N ALA A 111 -3.51 10.44 -12.09
CA ALA A 111 -4.16 9.32 -12.79
C ALA A 111 -4.50 9.73 -14.23
N SER A 112 -4.82 8.78 -15.11
CA SER A 112 -5.34 9.12 -16.45
C SER A 112 -6.66 9.87 -16.36
N ALA A 113 -6.93 10.78 -17.30
CA ALA A 113 -8.15 11.60 -17.31
C ALA A 113 -9.46 10.81 -17.15
N SER A 114 -9.55 9.62 -17.75
CA SER A 114 -10.72 8.72 -17.62
C SER A 114 -11.04 8.28 -16.18
N LYS A 115 -10.10 8.46 -15.24
CA LYS A 115 -10.23 8.07 -13.83
C LYS A 115 -10.42 9.26 -12.90
N HIS A 116 -10.44 10.49 -13.42
CA HIS A 116 -10.45 11.72 -12.62
C HIS A 116 -11.72 11.87 -11.79
N GLU A 117 -12.88 11.58 -12.39
CA GLU A 117 -14.16 11.60 -11.68
C GLU A 117 -14.13 10.66 -10.47
N ALA A 118 -13.77 9.39 -10.69
CA ALA A 118 -13.69 8.39 -9.63
C ALA A 118 -12.73 8.76 -8.48
N ILE A 119 -11.54 9.30 -8.79
CA ILE A 119 -10.60 9.70 -7.72
C ILE A 119 -11.06 10.98 -7.01
N SER A 120 -11.73 11.90 -7.70
CA SER A 120 -12.29 13.10 -7.09
C SER A 120 -13.44 12.78 -6.14
N GLU A 121 -14.36 11.90 -6.52
CA GLU A 121 -15.39 11.35 -5.62
C GLU A 121 -14.75 10.63 -4.41
N GLY A 122 -13.64 9.93 -4.66
CA GLY A 122 -12.84 9.28 -3.61
C GLY A 122 -12.21 10.25 -2.61
N GLY A 123 -12.05 11.53 -2.96
CA GLY A 123 -11.51 12.59 -2.10
C GLY A 123 -10.25 13.27 -2.60
N VAL A 124 -9.81 13.01 -3.84
CA VAL A 124 -8.73 13.79 -4.46
C VAL A 124 -9.23 15.19 -4.77
N THR A 125 -8.62 16.19 -4.14
CA THR A 125 -8.96 17.61 -4.33
C THR A 125 -8.54 18.12 -5.70
N HIS A 126 -7.36 17.70 -6.18
CA HIS A 126 -6.80 18.15 -7.46
C HIS A 126 -6.30 16.95 -8.29
N PRO A 127 -7.15 16.37 -9.15
CA PRO A 127 -6.75 15.32 -10.07
C PRO A 127 -5.86 15.89 -11.19
N ILE A 128 -4.79 15.17 -11.52
CA ILE A 128 -3.80 15.58 -12.53
C ILE A 128 -3.60 14.44 -13.53
N ASP A 129 -3.76 14.73 -14.82
CA ASP A 129 -3.45 13.79 -15.90
C ASP A 129 -1.96 13.88 -16.25
N TYR A 130 -1.19 12.96 -15.69
CA TYR A 130 0.26 12.86 -15.91
C TYR A 130 0.62 12.46 -17.35
N ARG A 131 -0.34 11.98 -18.16
CA ARG A 131 -0.09 11.58 -19.56
C ARG A 131 -0.08 12.78 -20.51
N THR A 132 -0.73 13.87 -20.12
CA THR A 132 -0.92 15.06 -20.96
C THR A 132 -0.27 16.31 -20.38
N LYS A 133 0.03 16.32 -19.07
CA LYS A 133 0.57 17.48 -18.36
C LYS A 133 1.74 17.10 -17.46
N ASP A 134 2.68 18.02 -17.27
CA ASP A 134 3.69 17.88 -16.21
C ASP A 134 3.03 18.16 -14.84
N TYR A 135 3.04 17.16 -13.96
CA TYR A 135 2.38 17.25 -12.67
C TYR A 135 3.05 18.28 -11.73
N VAL A 136 4.34 18.56 -11.90
CA VAL A 136 5.06 19.57 -11.09
C VAL A 136 4.52 20.95 -11.40
N GLU A 137 4.29 21.26 -12.68
CA GLU A 137 3.74 22.54 -13.10
C GLU A 137 2.30 22.72 -12.63
N GLU A 138 1.46 21.70 -12.78
CA GLU A 138 0.06 21.73 -12.32
C GLU A 138 -0.03 21.91 -10.79
N VAL A 139 0.83 21.23 -10.03
CA VAL A 139 0.91 21.44 -8.58
C VAL A 139 1.34 22.87 -8.27
N ARG A 140 2.37 23.41 -8.94
CA ARG A 140 2.88 24.76 -8.66
C ARG A 140 1.89 25.88 -8.99
N LYS A 141 0.96 25.66 -9.93
CA LYS A 141 -0.14 26.60 -10.20
C LYS A 141 -1.06 26.78 -8.99
N ILE A 142 -1.22 25.73 -8.18
CA ILE A 142 -2.15 25.70 -7.04
C ILE A 142 -1.42 25.90 -5.71
N SER A 143 -0.28 25.23 -5.53
CA SER A 143 0.60 25.34 -4.36
C SER A 143 2.03 25.68 -4.80
N PRO A 144 2.33 26.97 -5.06
CA PRO A 144 3.64 27.42 -5.57
C PRO A 144 4.82 27.00 -4.68
N LYS A 145 4.58 26.90 -3.37
CA LYS A 145 5.57 26.51 -2.35
C LYS A 145 5.86 25.01 -2.29
N GLY A 146 5.13 24.18 -3.06
CA GLY A 146 5.28 22.73 -3.03
C GLY A 146 4.27 22.03 -2.11
N LEU A 147 4.60 20.83 -1.64
CA LEU A 147 3.72 19.96 -0.84
C LEU A 147 4.41 19.44 0.44
N ASP A 148 3.61 19.00 1.41
CA ASP A 148 4.10 18.52 2.71
C ASP A 148 4.52 17.05 2.66
N ILE A 149 3.76 16.21 1.95
CA ILE A 149 4.03 14.78 1.83
C ILE A 149 3.88 14.37 0.36
N ILE A 150 4.80 13.56 -0.15
CA ILE A 150 4.72 12.98 -1.49
C ILE A 150 4.93 11.48 -1.39
N LEU A 151 3.97 10.71 -1.90
CA LEU A 151 4.02 9.25 -1.97
C LEU A 151 4.44 8.83 -3.38
N ASP A 152 5.63 8.24 -3.51
CA ASP A 152 6.27 7.90 -4.78
C ASP A 152 6.38 6.38 -5.01
N PRO A 153 5.48 5.79 -5.83
CA PRO A 153 5.60 4.41 -6.30
C PRO A 153 6.44 4.27 -7.58
N LEU A 154 6.88 5.37 -8.19
CA LEU A 154 7.43 5.40 -9.55
C LEU A 154 8.92 5.09 -9.56
N GLY A 155 9.69 5.83 -8.76
CA GLY A 155 11.15 5.73 -8.72
C GLY A 155 11.87 6.44 -9.89
N GLY A 156 13.19 6.57 -9.77
CA GLY A 156 14.06 7.14 -10.81
C GLY A 156 13.95 8.67 -10.90
N SER A 157 13.77 9.20 -12.12
CA SER A 157 13.73 10.65 -12.36
C SER A 157 12.56 11.37 -11.69
N ASP A 158 11.43 10.69 -11.51
CA ASP A 158 10.25 11.27 -10.84
C ASP A 158 10.49 11.53 -9.35
N THR A 159 11.33 10.71 -8.71
CA THR A 159 11.76 10.93 -7.32
C THR A 159 12.52 12.25 -7.18
N HIS A 160 13.36 12.62 -8.15
CA HIS A 160 14.06 13.91 -8.14
C HIS A 160 13.10 15.10 -8.32
N LYS A 161 12.13 14.98 -9.23
CA LYS A 161 11.08 15.99 -9.41
C LYS A 161 10.26 16.16 -8.12
N ALA A 162 9.86 15.05 -7.51
CA ALA A 162 9.11 15.02 -6.26
C ALA A 162 9.89 15.69 -5.12
N TYR A 163 11.18 15.40 -4.95
CA TYR A 163 12.01 16.03 -3.91
C TYR A 163 12.02 17.57 -4.01
N ASN A 164 12.12 18.09 -5.23
CA ASN A 164 12.11 19.53 -5.50
C ASN A 164 10.72 20.18 -5.33
N LEU A 165 9.67 19.36 -5.26
CA LEU A 165 8.30 19.79 -5.01
C LEU A 165 7.95 19.80 -3.50
N LEU A 166 8.85 19.37 -2.61
CA LEU A 166 8.62 19.45 -1.16
C LEU A 166 8.72 20.88 -0.63
N LYS A 167 7.80 21.24 0.27
CA LYS A 167 7.91 22.37 1.20
C LYS A 167 9.05 22.14 2.22
N PRO A 168 9.49 23.18 2.93
CA PRO A 168 10.23 22.98 4.19
C PRO A 168 9.46 22.05 5.13
N MET A 169 10.19 21.19 5.82
CA MET A 169 9.69 20.08 6.65
C MET A 169 8.92 19.00 5.86
N GLY A 170 9.00 19.01 4.53
CA GLY A 170 8.33 18.05 3.66
C GLY A 170 9.01 16.68 3.62
N LYS A 171 8.21 15.62 3.35
CA LYS A 171 8.66 14.23 3.30
C LYS A 171 8.33 13.60 1.96
N LEU A 172 9.34 13.01 1.34
CA LEU A 172 9.18 12.13 0.18
C LEU A 172 9.28 10.69 0.65
N VAL A 173 8.23 9.89 0.43
CA VAL A 173 8.20 8.47 0.80
C VAL A 173 8.14 7.62 -0.46
N THR A 174 9.25 6.97 -0.80
CA THR A 174 9.33 6.07 -1.96
C THR A 174 9.00 4.65 -1.54
N TYR A 175 8.07 4.01 -2.25
CA TYR A 175 7.56 2.68 -1.87
C TYR A 175 7.36 1.69 -3.03
N GLY A 176 7.85 2.07 -4.20
CA GLY A 176 7.80 1.24 -5.39
C GLY A 176 8.82 1.70 -6.43
N ALA A 177 8.91 0.92 -7.49
CA ALA A 177 9.73 1.21 -8.66
C ALA A 177 8.95 0.90 -9.94
N ALA A 178 7.72 1.39 -10.05
CA ALA A 178 6.81 1.10 -11.16
C ALA A 178 7.45 1.43 -12.53
N ASN A 179 8.25 2.49 -12.60
CA ASN A 179 8.99 2.86 -13.82
C ASN A 179 10.02 1.78 -14.24
N MET A 180 10.55 1.01 -13.28
CA MET A 180 11.53 -0.06 -13.56
C MET A 180 10.87 -1.36 -14.03
N VAL A 181 9.58 -1.57 -13.72
CA VAL A 181 8.82 -2.78 -14.09
C VAL A 181 8.18 -2.67 -15.48
N ALA A 182 7.92 -1.44 -15.96
CA ALA A 182 7.33 -1.19 -17.28
C ALA A 182 8.23 -1.59 -18.48
N GLY A 183 9.50 -1.95 -18.24
CA GLY A 183 10.43 -2.46 -19.25
C GLY A 183 10.50 -3.98 -19.27
N GLN A 184 9.90 -4.62 -20.28
CA GLN A 184 10.09 -6.06 -20.49
C GLN A 184 11.53 -6.39 -20.94
N LYS A 185 12.02 -7.52 -20.39
CA LYS A 185 13.27 -8.23 -20.63
C LYS A 185 14.51 -7.66 -19.94
N LYS A 186 15.28 -8.59 -19.34
CA LYS A 186 16.60 -8.45 -18.72
C LYS A 186 17.60 -7.78 -19.68
N ASN A 187 17.48 -6.47 -19.87
CA ASN A 187 18.42 -5.69 -20.65
C ASN A 187 19.37 -4.98 -19.68
N LEU A 188 20.63 -5.40 -19.65
CA LEU A 188 21.66 -4.80 -18.80
C LEU A 188 21.81 -3.29 -19.04
N LEU A 189 21.52 -2.81 -20.25
CA LEU A 189 21.44 -1.37 -20.57
C LEU A 189 20.29 -0.67 -19.84
N ALA A 190 19.13 -1.32 -19.70
CA ALA A 190 18.03 -0.76 -18.91
C ALA A 190 18.39 -0.72 -17.42
N VAL A 191 19.08 -1.74 -16.90
CA VAL A 191 19.60 -1.75 -15.52
C VAL A 191 20.63 -0.64 -15.30
N ALA A 192 21.59 -0.48 -16.21
CA ALA A 192 22.60 0.59 -16.14
C ALA A 192 21.98 1.99 -16.26
N LYS A 193 21.00 2.16 -17.16
CA LYS A 193 20.24 3.41 -17.28
C LYS A 193 19.44 3.71 -16.01
N ASN A 194 18.84 2.69 -15.38
CA ASN A 194 18.11 2.83 -14.12
C ASN A 194 19.05 3.18 -12.96
N TRP A 195 20.25 2.59 -12.91
CA TRP A 195 21.29 2.95 -11.93
C TRP A 195 21.78 4.38 -12.15
N TYR A 196 21.94 4.82 -13.40
CA TYR A 196 22.33 6.19 -13.73
C TYR A 196 21.25 7.23 -13.35
N HIS A 197 19.97 6.89 -13.53
CA HIS A 197 18.84 7.73 -13.11
C HIS A 197 18.42 7.48 -11.65
N GLN A 198 19.20 6.72 -10.88
CA GLN A 198 18.92 6.51 -9.48
C GLN A 198 19.00 7.85 -8.76
N PHE A 199 17.93 8.17 -8.04
CA PHE A 199 17.92 9.33 -7.18
C PHE A 199 19.01 9.18 -6.12
N SER A 200 19.95 10.11 -6.13
CA SER A 200 20.98 10.26 -5.11
C SER A 200 20.83 11.63 -4.48
N ILE A 201 20.96 11.70 -3.16
CA ILE A 201 20.83 12.94 -2.41
C ILE A 201 22.01 13.11 -1.47
N HIS A 202 22.63 14.28 -1.52
CA HIS A 202 23.65 14.66 -0.56
C HIS A 202 23.00 15.11 0.74
N THR A 203 23.46 14.59 1.89
CA THR A 203 22.93 14.92 3.22
C THR A 203 22.86 16.42 3.49
N LEU A 204 23.83 17.19 3.00
CA LEU A 204 23.84 18.65 3.15
C LEU A 204 22.60 19.32 2.51
N SER A 205 22.10 18.77 1.39
CA SER A 205 20.89 19.28 0.74
C SER A 205 19.62 19.03 1.55
N LEU A 206 19.58 17.96 2.36
CA LEU A 206 18.47 17.70 3.30
C LEU A 206 18.47 18.74 4.42
N ILE A 207 19.65 19.05 4.96
CA ILE A 207 19.83 20.06 6.02
C ILE A 207 19.46 21.45 5.51
N GLN A 208 20.02 21.86 4.37
CA GLN A 208 19.77 23.18 3.78
C GLN A 208 18.31 23.34 3.32
N GLY A 209 17.69 22.28 2.80
CA GLY A 209 16.30 22.29 2.36
C GLY A 209 15.28 22.08 3.47
N ASN A 210 15.70 21.64 4.67
CA ASN A 210 14.83 21.13 5.74
C ASN A 210 13.86 20.05 5.23
N LYS A 211 14.36 19.05 4.51
CA LYS A 211 13.53 18.00 3.87
C LYS A 211 13.93 16.61 4.37
N SER A 212 13.03 15.65 4.19
CA SER A 212 13.29 14.24 4.49
C SER A 212 12.94 13.35 3.29
N VAL A 213 13.72 12.28 3.12
CA VAL A 213 13.48 11.22 2.14
C VAL A 213 13.42 9.90 2.89
N CYS A 214 12.37 9.13 2.66
CA CYS A 214 12.05 7.88 3.33
C CYS A 214 11.83 6.78 2.29
N GLY A 215 12.14 5.54 2.66
CA GLY A 215 11.85 4.35 1.87
C GLY A 215 10.95 3.41 2.66
N PHE A 216 9.90 2.87 2.03
CA PHE A 216 8.99 1.93 2.67
C PHE A 216 8.68 0.75 1.74
N HIS A 217 8.75 -0.46 2.27
CA HIS A 217 8.24 -1.63 1.56
C HIS A 217 7.83 -2.71 2.57
N LEU A 218 6.53 -2.98 2.65
CA LEU A 218 5.95 -3.88 3.65
C LEU A 218 6.59 -5.28 3.65
N GLY A 219 6.96 -5.81 2.48
CA GLY A 219 7.62 -7.12 2.37
C GLY A 219 9.05 -7.21 2.93
N TYR A 220 9.67 -6.09 3.31
CA TYR A 220 10.96 -6.05 4.03
C TYR A 220 10.78 -5.72 5.53
N LEU A 221 9.53 -5.67 6.00
CA LEU A 221 9.14 -5.39 7.38
C LEU A 221 8.39 -6.58 8.01
N ASP A 222 8.47 -7.76 7.39
CA ASP A 222 7.68 -8.95 7.75
C ASP A 222 7.97 -9.50 9.15
N GLY A 223 9.12 -9.16 9.75
CA GLY A 223 9.47 -9.54 11.13
C GLY A 223 8.89 -8.66 12.24
N GLU A 224 8.42 -7.44 11.92
CA GLU A 224 7.97 -6.45 12.92
C GLU A 224 6.46 -6.59 13.19
N THR A 225 6.07 -7.72 13.77
CA THR A 225 4.64 -8.10 13.88
C THR A 225 3.82 -7.17 14.75
N GLU A 226 4.40 -6.60 15.81
CA GLU A 226 3.75 -5.66 16.71
C GLU A 226 3.40 -4.36 15.98
N LEU A 227 4.34 -3.83 15.19
CA LEU A 227 4.16 -2.60 14.42
C LEU A 227 3.07 -2.78 13.35
N ILE A 228 3.12 -3.89 12.62
CA ILE A 228 2.11 -4.26 11.63
C ILE A 228 0.73 -4.43 12.30
N THR A 229 0.68 -5.09 13.45
CA THR A 229 -0.57 -5.32 14.19
C THR A 229 -1.19 -4.02 14.68
N GLN A 230 -0.37 -3.08 15.18
CA GLN A 230 -0.84 -1.76 15.60
C GLN A 230 -1.45 -0.97 14.44
N ALA A 231 -0.75 -0.91 13.31
CA ALA A 231 -1.26 -0.27 12.10
C ALA A 231 -2.57 -0.94 11.63
N MET A 232 -2.61 -2.27 11.61
CA MET A 232 -3.78 -3.04 11.20
C MET A 232 -4.99 -2.78 12.11
N ASN A 233 -4.80 -2.75 13.43
CA ASN A 233 -5.87 -2.47 14.38
C ASN A 233 -6.44 -1.06 14.18
N ALA A 234 -5.58 -0.05 14.02
CA ALA A 234 -6.02 1.31 13.72
C ALA A 234 -6.85 1.38 12.41
N ILE A 235 -6.42 0.65 11.37
CA ILE A 235 -7.16 0.55 10.10
C ILE A 235 -8.52 -0.14 10.29
N LEU A 236 -8.57 -1.21 11.07
CA LEU A 236 -9.83 -1.92 11.35
C LEU A 236 -10.81 -1.05 12.14
N ASP A 237 -10.33 -0.22 13.06
CA ASP A 237 -11.19 0.71 13.78
C ASP A 237 -11.73 1.80 12.85
N LEU A 238 -10.90 2.36 11.96
CA LEU A 238 -11.36 3.26 10.91
C LEU A 238 -12.38 2.60 9.97
N TYR A 239 -12.25 1.29 9.71
CA TYR A 239 -13.22 0.55 8.89
C TYR A 239 -14.57 0.43 9.62
N LYS A 240 -14.56 0.07 10.92
CA LYS A 240 -15.77 -0.01 11.74
C LYS A 240 -16.48 1.34 11.86
N GLU A 241 -15.72 2.42 11.90
CA GLU A 241 -16.25 3.80 11.87
C GLU A 241 -16.77 4.24 10.48
N GLY A 242 -16.63 3.40 9.45
CA GLY A 242 -17.05 3.70 8.08
C GLY A 242 -16.16 4.73 7.37
N LYS A 243 -14.99 5.06 7.93
CA LYS A 243 -14.05 6.06 7.37
C LYS A 243 -13.20 5.50 6.24
N VAL A 244 -12.92 4.20 6.27
CA VAL A 244 -12.22 3.50 5.19
C VAL A 244 -13.06 2.34 4.67
N LYS A 245 -13.04 2.14 3.35
CA LYS A 245 -13.74 1.05 2.68
C LYS A 245 -12.95 0.60 1.45
N PRO A 246 -12.39 -0.61 1.44
CA PRO A 246 -11.67 -1.11 0.26
C PRO A 246 -12.54 -1.11 -0.98
N HIS A 247 -12.02 -0.54 -2.06
CA HIS A 247 -12.66 -0.59 -3.38
C HIS A 247 -12.14 -1.79 -4.17
N ILE A 248 -13.07 -2.59 -4.69
CA ILE A 248 -12.79 -3.80 -5.46
C ILE A 248 -13.04 -3.48 -6.93
N ASP A 249 -11.98 -3.55 -7.74
CA ASP A 249 -12.07 -3.33 -9.20
C ASP A 249 -12.75 -4.52 -9.88
N SER A 250 -12.15 -5.70 -9.67
CA SER A 250 -12.50 -6.93 -10.34
C SER A 250 -11.98 -8.14 -9.56
N THR A 251 -12.68 -9.25 -9.74
CA THR A 251 -12.43 -10.54 -9.09
C THR A 251 -12.23 -11.62 -10.16
N TRP A 252 -11.17 -12.39 -10.02
CA TRP A 252 -10.72 -13.40 -10.97
C TRP A 252 -10.59 -14.76 -10.27
N HIS A 253 -10.73 -15.85 -11.02
CA HIS A 253 -10.49 -17.19 -10.48
C HIS A 253 -9.00 -17.56 -10.57
N LEU A 254 -8.54 -18.49 -9.72
CA LEU A 254 -7.12 -18.90 -9.67
C LEU A 254 -6.61 -19.43 -11.02
N GLU A 255 -7.48 -20.06 -11.80
CA GLU A 255 -7.17 -20.56 -13.14
C GLU A 255 -6.83 -19.45 -14.15
N GLN A 256 -7.30 -18.22 -13.89
CA GLN A 256 -7.10 -17.04 -14.76
C GLN A 256 -5.87 -16.21 -14.37
N VAL A 257 -5.06 -16.69 -13.41
CA VAL A 257 -3.88 -15.96 -12.89
C VAL A 257 -2.84 -15.67 -13.96
N SER A 258 -2.78 -16.44 -15.05
CA SER A 258 -1.87 -16.16 -16.17
C SER A 258 -2.10 -14.80 -16.82
N ASP A 259 -3.35 -14.31 -16.82
CA ASP A 259 -3.73 -13.04 -17.48
C ASP A 259 -3.60 -11.84 -16.53
N PHE A 260 -3.47 -12.09 -15.23
CA PHE A 260 -3.45 -11.09 -14.16
C PHE A 260 -2.27 -10.10 -14.23
N PRO A 261 -1.01 -10.53 -14.47
CA PRO A 261 0.12 -9.60 -14.59
C PRO A 261 -0.07 -8.62 -15.75
N PHE A 262 -0.68 -9.05 -16.86
CA PHE A 262 -0.91 -8.19 -18.02
C PHE A 262 -1.93 -7.09 -17.73
N TYR A 263 -3.06 -7.43 -17.11
CA TYR A 263 -4.11 -6.48 -16.76
C TYR A 263 -3.65 -5.45 -15.70
N THR A 264 -2.81 -5.87 -14.74
CA THR A 264 -2.26 -4.94 -13.74
C THR A 264 -1.18 -4.03 -14.33
N CYS A 265 -0.29 -4.58 -15.16
CA CYS A 265 0.76 -3.80 -15.82
C CYS A 265 0.21 -2.83 -16.87
N SER A 266 -0.97 -3.09 -17.45
CA SER A 266 -1.61 -2.18 -18.42
C SER A 266 -2.24 -0.94 -17.80
N GLN A 267 -2.21 -0.80 -16.47
CA GLN A 267 -2.78 0.32 -15.70
C GLN A 267 -4.29 0.54 -15.96
N MET A 268 -5.00 -0.49 -16.39
CA MET A 268 -6.44 -0.41 -16.68
C MET A 268 -7.30 -0.37 -15.41
N SER A 269 -6.85 -0.98 -14.31
CA SER A 269 -7.64 -1.13 -13.08
C SER A 269 -7.90 0.17 -12.29
N LEU A 270 -9.10 0.26 -11.71
CA LEU A 270 -9.53 1.23 -10.71
C LEU A 270 -9.57 0.53 -9.34
N GLY A 271 -8.49 0.62 -8.57
CA GLY A 271 -8.38 -0.02 -7.26
C GLY A 271 -7.62 -1.33 -7.30
N LYS A 272 -8.04 -2.31 -6.49
CA LYS A 272 -7.34 -3.61 -6.41
C LYS A 272 -8.07 -4.66 -7.23
N VAL A 273 -7.30 -5.29 -8.11
CA VAL A 273 -7.66 -6.50 -8.87
C VAL A 273 -7.35 -7.71 -7.99
N ARG A 274 -8.28 -8.66 -7.88
CA ARG A 274 -8.14 -9.81 -6.98
C ARG A 274 -8.30 -11.13 -7.69
N VAL A 275 -7.63 -12.14 -7.13
CA VAL A 275 -7.95 -13.55 -7.32
C VAL A 275 -8.76 -13.96 -6.09
N VAL A 276 -9.99 -14.46 -6.28
CA VAL A 276 -10.89 -14.85 -5.18
C VAL A 276 -10.46 -16.20 -4.64
N MET A 277 -10.07 -16.23 -3.37
CA MET A 277 -9.83 -17.47 -2.63
C MET A 277 -10.47 -17.33 -1.23
N THR A 278 -11.28 -18.30 -0.84
CA THR A 278 -11.88 -18.34 0.49
C THR A 278 -10.93 -19.08 1.43
N ILE A 279 -10.26 -18.36 2.34
CA ILE A 279 -9.45 -18.98 3.39
C ILE A 279 -10.36 -19.19 4.61
N ARG A 280 -10.59 -20.44 5.00
CA ARG A 280 -11.23 -20.80 6.27
C ARG A 280 -10.19 -21.37 7.23
N LEU A 281 -10.29 -21.02 8.50
CA LEU A 281 -9.53 -21.70 9.56
C LEU A 281 -9.97 -23.16 9.63
N LEU A 282 -9.07 -24.06 9.22
CA LEU A 282 -9.23 -25.50 9.35
C LEU A 282 -8.35 -25.97 10.51
N SER A 283 -8.90 -26.78 11.41
CA SER A 283 -8.11 -27.40 12.48
C SER A 283 -7.07 -28.35 11.88
N SER A 284 -5.78 -28.13 12.13
CA SER A 284 -4.80 -29.21 12.03
C SER A 284 -4.90 -30.06 13.29
N VAL A 285 -5.85 -31.00 13.33
CA VAL A 285 -5.69 -32.15 14.21
C VAL A 285 -4.56 -32.96 13.60
N ALA A 286 -3.34 -32.81 14.12
CA ALA A 286 -2.30 -33.80 13.92
C ALA A 286 -2.80 -35.09 14.54
N SER A 287 -3.46 -35.93 13.75
CA SER A 287 -3.79 -37.30 14.11
C SER A 287 -2.47 -38.06 14.28
N SER A 288 -1.99 -38.14 15.51
CA SER A 288 -0.91 -39.04 15.89
C SER A 288 -1.41 -40.48 15.83
N SER A 289 -0.96 -41.22 14.83
CA SER A 289 -0.81 -42.68 14.87
C SER A 289 0.68 -42.99 14.79
#